data_AF-A0A7X4GKL9-F1
#
_entry.id   AF-A0A7X4GKL9-F1
#
_cell.length_a   1.000
_cell.length_b   1.000
_cell.length_c   1.000
_cell.angle_alpha   90.00
_cell.angle_beta   90.00
_cell.angle_gamma   90.00
#
_symmetry.space_group_name_H-M   'P 1'
#
loop_
_entity.id
_entity.type
_entity.pdbx_description
1 polymer ?
#
loop_
_entity_poly.entity_id
_entity_poly.type
_entity_poly.pdbx_seq_one_letter_code
_entity_poly.pdbx_strand_id
1 'polypeptide(L)'
;MPEKRRFKVDEMNLIFKHPWFTGCASPSQTHKPGNYRLTGSEYWVPVVAAYTGCRASELGGLMMDEVLLDSAHPHFVIRDNKWRRTKKGEARDVPILDALMELGFADYVERVRKCGAERLFPDWEAPGGKDSDRNDDKQWSNGKIIRAFNRTVIRQMLGHQLTVGARLEVTFHGFRGAFKAMLGGSEYKVHPNIIHEVVGHEKEGMDAIYVGKIGIEDTYPAIRACRHRGLIIPPNRH
;
A
#
# COMPACT_ATOMS: atom_id res chain seq x y z
N MET A 1 8.08 21.46 -14.12
CA MET A 1 7.98 20.54 -12.96
C MET A 1 7.88 19.13 -13.50
N PRO A 2 8.62 18.14 -12.97
CA PRO A 2 8.59 16.78 -13.51
C PRO A 2 7.21 16.15 -13.28
N GLU A 3 6.77 15.35 -14.24
CA GLU A 3 5.49 14.66 -14.18
C GLU A 3 5.50 13.58 -13.09
N LYS A 4 4.35 13.35 -12.44
CA LYS A 4 4.22 12.28 -11.46
C LYS A 4 4.29 10.93 -12.16
N ARG A 5 5.18 10.04 -11.68
CA ARG A 5 5.34 8.70 -12.23
C ARG A 5 5.31 7.62 -11.16
N ARG A 6 5.15 6.37 -11.62
CA ARG A 6 5.28 5.16 -10.79
C ARG A 6 6.73 4.89 -10.41
N PHE A 7 6.93 4.12 -9.34
CA PHE A 7 8.23 3.51 -9.07
C PHE A 7 8.52 2.41 -10.08
N LYS A 8 9.80 2.27 -10.44
CA LYS A 8 10.35 1.10 -11.11
C LYS A 8 10.82 0.06 -10.08
N VAL A 9 10.99 -1.19 -10.49
CA VAL A 9 11.37 -2.27 -9.56
C VAL A 9 12.76 -2.05 -8.96
N ASP A 10 13.73 -1.58 -9.74
CA ASP A 10 15.06 -1.19 -9.26
C ASP A 10 15.00 -0.07 -8.21
N GLU A 11 14.13 0.92 -8.41
CA GLU A 11 13.90 1.99 -7.43
C GLU A 11 13.23 1.45 -6.16
N MET A 12 12.25 0.55 -6.27
CA MET A 12 11.65 -0.10 -5.10
C MET A 12 12.69 -0.94 -4.34
N ASN A 13 13.58 -1.65 -5.03
CA ASN A 13 14.70 -2.36 -4.41
C ASN A 13 15.65 -1.43 -3.67
N LEU A 14 15.89 -0.22 -4.17
CA LEU A 14 16.64 0.79 -3.43
C LEU A 14 15.85 1.28 -2.21
N ILE A 15 14.57 1.58 -2.35
CA ILE A 15 13.69 2.00 -1.23
C ILE A 15 13.69 0.95 -0.12
N PHE A 16 13.53 -0.33 -0.44
CA PHE A 16 13.48 -1.42 0.54
C PHE A 16 14.84 -1.77 1.16
N LYS A 17 15.92 -1.08 0.80
CA LYS A 17 17.20 -1.10 1.53
C LYS A 17 17.28 -0.06 2.67
N HIS A 18 16.33 0.88 2.74
CA HIS A 18 16.28 1.90 3.79
C HIS A 18 16.15 1.25 5.19
N PRO A 19 16.71 1.86 6.27
CA PRO A 19 16.62 1.37 7.65
C PRO A 19 15.22 0.98 8.17
N TRP A 20 14.16 1.52 7.59
CA TRP A 20 12.78 1.08 7.88
C TRP A 20 12.54 -0.40 7.60
N PHE A 21 13.25 -0.97 6.62
CA PHE A 21 13.08 -2.34 6.16
C PHE A 21 14.26 -3.24 6.53
N THR A 22 15.46 -2.66 6.66
CA THR A 22 16.72 -3.39 6.94
C THR A 22 17.16 -3.31 8.40
N GLY A 23 16.65 -2.35 9.18
CA GLY A 23 16.96 -2.16 10.59
C GLY A 23 17.52 -0.77 10.86
N CYS A 24 17.08 -0.16 11.95
CA CYS A 24 17.48 1.18 12.36
C CYS A 24 18.22 1.19 13.70
N ALA A 25 18.79 2.35 14.05
CA ALA A 25 19.58 2.50 15.27
C ALA A 25 18.73 2.35 16.53
N SER A 26 17.49 2.84 16.50
CA SER A 26 16.54 2.77 17.63
C SER A 26 15.11 3.12 17.15
N PRO A 27 14.06 2.93 17.99
CA PRO A 27 12.70 3.39 17.69
C PRO A 27 12.57 4.89 17.41
N SER A 28 13.46 5.72 17.97
CA SER A 28 13.46 7.18 17.77
C SER A 28 14.36 7.64 16.62
N GLN A 29 15.29 6.78 16.18
CA GLN A 29 16.24 7.04 15.08
C GLN A 29 15.98 6.12 13.90
N THR A 30 14.74 6.15 13.39
CA THR A 30 14.24 5.20 12.37
C THR A 30 14.91 5.31 11.00
N HIS A 31 15.61 6.42 10.72
CA HIS A 31 16.32 6.66 9.45
C HIS A 31 17.83 6.41 9.50
N LYS A 32 18.37 6.06 10.67
CA LYS A 32 19.79 5.73 10.84
C LYS A 32 19.93 4.21 10.85
N PRO A 33 20.86 3.60 10.09
CA PRO A 33 21.06 2.16 10.11
C PRO A 33 21.40 1.62 11.52
N GLY A 34 20.94 0.41 11.81
CA GLY A 34 21.25 -0.32 13.05
C GLY A 34 20.49 -1.65 13.13
N ASN A 35 20.49 -2.28 14.31
CA ASN A 35 19.94 -3.63 14.49
C ASN A 35 18.48 -3.65 14.98
N TYR A 36 17.88 -2.50 15.29
CA TYR A 36 16.49 -2.43 15.74
C TYR A 36 15.53 -2.60 14.56
N ARG A 37 14.59 -3.56 14.65
CA ARG A 37 13.62 -3.85 13.58
C ARG A 37 12.32 -3.10 13.82
N LEU A 38 11.91 -2.26 12.87
CA LEU A 38 10.56 -1.68 12.85
C LEU A 38 9.55 -2.74 12.41
N THR A 39 8.49 -2.95 13.18
CA THR A 39 7.52 -4.03 12.95
C THR A 39 6.08 -3.54 12.81
N GLY A 40 5.91 -2.21 12.83
CA GLY A 40 4.64 -1.53 12.66
C GLY A 40 4.47 -0.90 11.28
N SER A 41 3.78 0.22 11.27
CA SER A 41 3.34 0.94 10.09
C SER A 41 4.46 1.43 9.17
N GLU A 42 5.63 1.85 9.69
CA GLU A 42 6.76 2.24 8.82
C GLU A 42 7.24 1.13 7.90
N TYR A 43 7.19 -0.13 8.37
CA TYR A 43 7.53 -1.29 7.57
C TYR A 43 6.34 -1.73 6.72
N TRP A 44 5.19 -1.98 7.34
CA TRP A 44 4.09 -2.69 6.68
C TRP A 44 3.29 -1.83 5.71
N VAL A 45 3.13 -0.52 5.96
CA VAL A 45 2.34 0.35 5.07
C VAL A 45 2.95 0.43 3.66
N PRO A 46 4.27 0.68 3.47
CA PRO A 46 4.87 0.65 2.14
C PRO A 46 4.82 -0.74 1.48
N VAL A 47 5.05 -1.81 2.25
CA VAL A 47 5.02 -3.19 1.74
C VAL A 47 3.63 -3.57 1.24
N VAL A 48 2.60 -3.31 2.04
CA VAL A 48 1.21 -3.57 1.64
C VAL A 48 0.83 -2.71 0.43
N ALA A 49 1.17 -1.42 0.41
CA ALA A 49 0.90 -0.55 -0.74
C ALA A 49 1.54 -1.05 -2.04
N ALA A 50 2.74 -1.64 -1.98
CA ALA A 50 3.42 -2.21 -3.14
C ALA A 50 2.68 -3.43 -3.72
N TYR A 51 2.00 -4.23 -2.89
CA TYR A 51 1.30 -5.46 -3.30
C TYR A 51 -0.21 -5.35 -3.40
N THR A 52 -0.83 -4.23 -3.04
CA THR A 52 -2.29 -4.05 -3.17
C THR A 52 -2.66 -2.81 -3.99
N GLY A 53 -1.73 -1.88 -4.16
CA GLY A 53 -2.01 -0.60 -4.81
C GLY A 53 -3.05 0.26 -4.08
N CYS A 54 -3.37 -0.06 -2.82
CA CYS A 54 -4.26 0.73 -2.00
C CYS A 54 -3.73 2.16 -1.82
N ARG A 55 -4.66 3.12 -1.73
CA ARG A 55 -4.34 4.51 -1.41
C ARG A 55 -3.88 4.61 0.06
N ALA A 56 -3.09 5.64 0.38
CA ALA A 56 -2.67 5.88 1.76
C ALA A 56 -3.87 6.06 2.70
N SER A 57 -4.95 6.70 2.23
CA SER A 57 -6.20 6.84 2.98
C SER A 57 -6.98 5.55 3.15
N GLU A 58 -6.97 4.68 2.14
CA GLU A 58 -7.52 3.32 2.24
C GLU A 58 -6.80 2.54 3.34
N LEU A 59 -5.46 2.54 3.34
CA LEU A 59 -4.67 1.84 4.35
C LEU A 59 -4.77 2.48 5.74
N GLY A 60 -4.73 3.81 5.83
CA GLY A 60 -4.77 4.53 7.10
C GLY A 60 -6.03 4.25 7.90
N GLY A 61 -7.19 4.14 7.24
CA GLY A 61 -8.46 3.80 7.90
C GLY A 61 -8.85 2.33 7.82
N LEU A 62 -7.95 1.41 7.45
CA LEU A 62 -8.27 -0.01 7.30
C LEU A 62 -8.52 -0.66 8.67
N MET A 63 -9.75 -1.10 8.89
CA MET A 63 -10.15 -1.75 10.13
C MET A 63 -9.78 -3.24 10.14
N MET A 64 -9.63 -3.82 11.32
CA MET A 64 -9.26 -5.23 11.47
C MET A 64 -10.34 -6.19 10.95
N ASP A 65 -11.62 -5.81 11.03
CA ASP A 65 -12.75 -6.57 10.47
C ASP A 65 -12.87 -6.46 8.94
N GLU A 66 -12.11 -5.55 8.32
CA GLU A 66 -12.00 -5.40 6.86
C GLU A 66 -10.85 -6.25 6.28
N VAL A 67 -10.10 -7.00 7.11
CA VAL A 67 -8.98 -7.85 6.71
C VAL A 67 -9.39 -9.32 6.78
N LEU A 68 -9.77 -9.89 5.64
CA LEU A 68 -10.32 -11.24 5.56
C LEU A 68 -9.25 -12.23 5.07
N LEU A 69 -8.42 -12.75 5.99
CA LEU A 69 -7.39 -13.74 5.65
C LEU A 69 -7.91 -15.19 5.62
N ASP A 70 -8.95 -15.50 6.39
CA ASP A 70 -9.50 -16.87 6.52
C ASP A 70 -10.57 -17.19 5.46
N SER A 71 -10.81 -16.27 4.53
CA SER A 71 -11.70 -16.46 3.37
C SER A 71 -11.05 -17.39 2.34
N ALA A 72 -11.87 -18.08 1.54
CA ALA A 72 -11.41 -18.80 0.35
C ALA A 72 -10.66 -17.89 -0.64
N HIS A 73 -10.94 -16.58 -0.59
CA HIS A 73 -10.27 -15.55 -1.37
C HIS A 73 -9.76 -14.46 -0.42
N PRO A 74 -8.52 -14.54 0.10
CA PRO A 74 -7.98 -13.51 1.01
C PRO A 74 -7.99 -12.10 0.39
N HIS A 75 -8.58 -11.13 1.09
CA HIS A 75 -8.74 -9.76 0.58
C HIS A 75 -8.92 -8.71 1.68
N PHE A 76 -8.79 -7.44 1.28
CA PHE A 76 -9.29 -6.30 2.04
C PHE A 76 -10.65 -5.85 1.52
N VAL A 77 -11.55 -5.49 2.44
CA VAL A 77 -12.83 -4.83 2.11
C VAL A 77 -12.66 -3.33 2.26
N ILE A 78 -12.53 -2.60 1.15
CA ILE A 78 -12.42 -1.14 1.16
C ILE A 78 -13.82 -0.53 1.05
N ARG A 79 -14.25 0.14 2.12
CA ARG A 79 -15.56 0.80 2.24
C ARG A 79 -15.51 2.01 3.16
N ASP A 80 -16.61 2.75 3.24
CA ASP A 80 -16.78 3.78 4.27
C ASP A 80 -16.83 3.13 5.65
N ASN A 81 -16.10 3.71 6.60
CA ASN A 81 -16.10 3.30 8.00
C ASN A 81 -15.85 4.52 8.89
N LYS A 82 -15.65 4.35 10.21
CA LYS A 82 -15.49 5.52 11.08
C LYS A 82 -14.17 6.29 10.91
N TRP A 83 -13.18 5.73 10.22
CA TRP A 83 -11.83 6.29 10.01
C TRP A 83 -11.56 6.73 8.56
N ARG A 84 -12.46 6.38 7.64
CA ARG A 84 -12.28 6.58 6.20
C ARG A 84 -13.60 6.81 5.49
N ARG A 85 -13.57 7.71 4.50
CA ARG A 85 -14.55 7.82 3.42
C ARG A 85 -13.93 7.39 2.10
N THR A 86 -14.68 6.68 1.29
CA THR A 86 -14.34 6.29 -0.08
C THR A 86 -14.81 7.36 -1.04
N LYS A 87 -14.04 7.53 -2.13
CA LYS A 87 -14.43 8.46 -3.19
C LYS A 87 -15.75 7.96 -3.79
N LYS A 88 -16.78 8.81 -3.81
CA LYS A 88 -18.14 8.50 -4.31
C LYS A 88 -18.88 7.36 -3.59
N GLY A 89 -18.39 6.87 -2.44
CA GLY A 89 -19.05 5.77 -1.71
C GLY A 89 -18.83 4.38 -2.32
N GLU A 90 -17.88 4.25 -3.26
CA GLU A 90 -17.64 2.98 -3.97
C GLU A 90 -16.85 1.99 -3.09
N ALA A 91 -17.52 0.91 -2.68
CA ALA A 91 -16.89 -0.19 -1.96
C ALA A 91 -16.31 -1.24 -2.92
N ARG A 92 -15.09 -1.69 -2.63
CA ARG A 92 -14.36 -2.66 -3.48
C ARG A 92 -13.54 -3.63 -2.65
N ASP A 93 -13.37 -4.83 -3.18
CA ASP A 93 -12.54 -5.87 -2.57
C ASP A 93 -11.17 -5.86 -3.24
N VAL A 94 -10.11 -5.88 -2.44
CA VAL A 94 -8.73 -5.86 -2.93
C VAL A 94 -8.06 -7.18 -2.59
N PRO A 95 -7.83 -8.08 -3.58
CA PRO A 95 -7.17 -9.35 -3.35
C PRO A 95 -5.80 -9.18 -2.70
N ILE A 96 -5.50 -10.06 -1.73
CA ILE A 96 -4.18 -10.15 -1.12
C ILE A 96 -3.35 -11.15 -1.91
N LEU A 97 -2.20 -10.70 -2.42
CA LEU A 97 -1.31 -11.53 -3.23
C LEU A 97 -0.56 -12.57 -2.39
N ASP A 98 -0.29 -13.74 -2.96
CA ASP A 98 0.48 -14.81 -2.32
C ASP A 98 1.88 -14.29 -1.92
N ALA A 99 2.48 -13.42 -2.74
CA ALA A 99 3.77 -12.79 -2.44
C ALA A 99 3.75 -11.91 -1.17
N LEU A 100 2.63 -11.29 -0.82
CA LEU A 100 2.50 -10.53 0.43
C LEU A 100 2.38 -11.48 1.63
N MET A 101 1.69 -12.61 1.46
CA MET A 101 1.57 -13.65 2.48
C MET A 101 2.94 -14.29 2.77
N GLU A 102 3.74 -14.58 1.74
CA GLU A 102 5.11 -15.10 1.83
C GLU A 102 6.04 -14.20 2.67
N LEU A 103 5.78 -12.89 2.74
CA LEU A 103 6.54 -11.92 3.54
C LEU A 103 6.20 -11.96 5.04
N GLY A 104 5.23 -12.78 5.46
CA GLY A 104 4.79 -12.88 6.85
C GLY A 104 3.66 -11.92 7.21
N PHE A 105 2.86 -11.47 6.22
CA PHE A 105 1.76 -10.54 6.48
C PHE A 105 0.68 -11.13 7.40
N ALA A 106 0.40 -12.44 7.27
CA ALA A 106 -0.53 -13.13 8.17
C ALA A 106 -0.10 -13.04 9.64
N ASP A 107 1.20 -13.24 9.91
CA ASP A 107 1.75 -13.13 11.27
C ASP A 107 1.60 -11.71 11.81
N TYR A 108 1.81 -10.69 10.98
CA TYR A 108 1.59 -9.31 11.37
C TYR A 108 0.12 -9.03 11.73
N VAL A 109 -0.82 -9.43 10.86
CA VAL A 109 -2.26 -9.27 11.10
C VAL A 109 -2.67 -9.94 12.41
N GLU A 110 -2.18 -11.16 12.66
CA GLU A 110 -2.49 -11.89 13.89
C GLU A 110 -1.90 -11.23 15.14
N ARG A 111 -0.68 -10.67 15.07
CA ARG A 111 -0.13 -9.87 16.18
C ARG A 111 -1.01 -8.66 16.49
N VAL A 112 -1.43 -7.92 15.46
CA VAL A 112 -2.29 -6.74 15.63
C VAL A 112 -3.65 -7.15 16.23
N ARG A 113 -4.23 -8.25 15.76
CA ARG A 113 -5.48 -8.83 16.30
C ARG A 113 -5.35 -9.17 17.78
N LYS A 114 -4.29 -9.85 18.19
CA LYS A 114 -4.03 -10.22 19.60
C LYS A 114 -3.85 -9.01 20.52
N CYS A 115 -3.36 -7.89 19.98
CA CYS A 115 -3.27 -6.63 20.73
C CYS A 115 -4.62 -5.92 20.93
N GLY A 116 -5.72 -6.43 20.36
CA GLY A 116 -7.05 -5.80 20.46
C GLY A 116 -7.15 -4.48 19.70
N ALA A 117 -6.26 -4.23 18.75
CA ALA A 117 -6.28 -3.02 17.94
C ALA A 117 -7.48 -3.03 16.98
N GLU A 118 -8.09 -1.86 16.79
CA GLU A 118 -9.24 -1.72 15.90
C GLU A 118 -8.85 -1.56 14.42
N ARG A 119 -7.70 -0.93 14.16
CA ARG A 119 -7.15 -0.73 12.81
C ARG A 119 -5.96 -1.63 12.57
N LEU A 120 -5.71 -1.97 11.31
CA LEU A 120 -4.57 -2.77 10.90
C LEU A 120 -3.24 -2.08 11.23
N PHE A 121 -3.16 -0.77 11.08
CA PHE A 121 -1.97 0.05 11.38
C PHE A 121 -2.24 0.96 12.59
N PRO A 122 -2.28 0.43 13.82
CA PRO A 122 -2.70 1.18 15.00
C PRO A 122 -1.73 2.32 15.36
N ASP A 123 -0.45 2.17 15.04
CA ASP A 123 0.63 3.15 15.24
C ASP A 123 0.68 4.24 14.16
N TRP A 124 -0.13 4.12 13.10
CA TRP A 124 -0.33 5.21 12.15
C TRP A 124 -1.39 6.17 12.68
N GLU A 125 -0.92 7.27 13.27
CA GLU A 125 -1.78 8.34 13.77
C GLU A 125 -2.33 9.23 12.64
N ALA A 126 -3.63 9.53 12.70
CA ALA A 126 -4.26 10.51 11.82
C ALA A 126 -3.74 11.91 12.17
N PRO A 127 -3.34 12.74 11.19
CA PRO A 127 -3.03 14.14 11.46
C PRO A 127 -4.33 14.94 11.60
N GLY A 128 -4.84 15.06 12.83
CA GLY A 128 -5.99 15.90 13.16
C GLY A 128 -6.56 15.55 14.53
N GLY A 129 -6.73 16.57 15.40
CA GLY A 129 -7.43 16.41 16.68
C GLY A 129 -8.93 16.10 16.48
N LYS A 130 -9.65 15.91 17.59
CA LYS A 130 -11.05 15.40 17.65
C LYS A 130 -12.08 16.10 16.75
N ASP A 131 -11.78 17.25 16.14
CA ASP A 131 -12.74 18.11 15.42
C ASP A 131 -12.33 18.52 13.98
N SER A 132 -11.34 17.90 13.35
CA SER A 132 -11.03 18.25 11.95
C SER A 132 -12.05 17.65 10.98
N ASP A 133 -12.69 18.50 10.18
CA ASP A 133 -13.57 18.14 9.06
C ASP A 133 -13.06 16.88 8.32
N ARG A 134 -14.00 15.95 8.12
CA ARG A 134 -13.85 14.54 7.67
C ARG A 134 -13.34 14.39 6.23
N ASN A 135 -12.30 15.13 5.86
CA ASN A 135 -11.55 14.93 4.62
C ASN A 135 -10.43 13.92 4.88
N ASP A 136 -10.82 12.70 5.27
CA ASP A 136 -9.96 11.60 5.71
C ASP A 136 -8.86 11.29 4.67
N ASP A 137 -9.20 11.47 3.39
CA ASP A 137 -8.30 11.32 2.25
C ASP A 137 -7.04 12.18 2.36
N LYS A 138 -7.20 13.45 2.77
CA LYS A 138 -6.09 14.38 2.97
C LYS A 138 -5.36 14.12 4.27
N GLN A 139 -6.03 13.66 5.31
CA GLN A 139 -5.40 13.43 6.61
C GLN A 139 -4.38 12.29 6.49
N TRP A 140 -4.81 11.08 6.14
CA TRP A 140 -3.91 9.94 6.03
C TRP A 140 -2.77 10.16 5.02
N SER A 141 -3.08 10.73 3.85
CA SER A 141 -2.09 11.03 2.82
C SER A 141 -1.05 12.09 3.24
N ASN A 142 -1.33 12.88 4.28
CA ASN A 142 -0.40 13.84 4.87
C ASN A 142 0.10 13.40 6.26
N GLY A 143 -0.16 12.16 6.68
CA GLY A 143 0.29 11.61 7.97
C GLY A 143 1.81 11.61 8.12
N LYS A 144 2.27 11.51 9.39
CA LYS A 144 3.70 11.55 9.74
C LYS A 144 4.52 10.54 8.92
N ILE A 145 4.02 9.31 8.77
CA ILE A 145 4.67 8.23 8.02
C ILE A 145 4.78 8.57 6.54
N ILE A 146 3.69 9.02 5.90
CA ILE A 146 3.72 9.38 4.48
C ILE A 146 4.65 10.57 4.23
N ARG A 147 4.67 11.56 5.13
CA ARG A 147 5.62 12.67 5.06
C ARG A 147 7.06 12.20 5.23
N ALA A 148 7.34 11.33 6.20
CA ALA A 148 8.69 10.78 6.43
C ALA A 148 9.15 9.91 5.26
N PHE A 149 8.26 9.09 4.68
CA PHE A 149 8.55 8.31 3.49
C PHE A 149 8.92 9.22 2.32
N ASN A 150 8.09 10.21 2.00
CA ASN A 150 8.32 11.11 0.88
C ASN A 150 9.54 12.03 1.08
N ARG A 151 9.72 12.59 2.28
CA ARG A 151 10.74 13.61 2.56
C ARG A 151 12.09 13.01 2.96
N THR A 152 12.11 11.80 3.51
CA THR A 152 13.34 11.18 4.03
C THR A 152 13.68 9.92 3.26
N VAL A 153 12.80 8.91 3.26
CA VAL A 153 13.11 7.59 2.65
C VAL A 153 13.41 7.74 1.15
N ILE A 154 12.51 8.35 0.38
CA ILE A 154 12.70 8.57 -1.06
C ILE A 154 13.97 9.39 -1.31
N ARG A 155 14.23 10.42 -0.50
CA ARG A 155 15.41 11.28 -0.70
C ARG A 155 16.72 10.56 -0.41
N GLN A 156 16.77 9.76 0.65
CA GLN A 156 17.96 8.98 0.99
C GLN A 156 18.24 7.88 -0.03
N MET A 157 17.19 7.23 -0.55
CA MET A 157 17.37 6.07 -1.43
C MET A 157 17.46 6.42 -2.91
N LEU A 158 16.76 7.46 -3.36
CA LEU A 158 16.64 7.82 -4.77
C LEU A 158 17.15 9.22 -5.09
N GLY A 159 17.62 10.01 -4.12
CA GLY A 159 17.96 11.43 -4.31
C GLY A 159 18.90 11.70 -5.49
N HIS A 160 19.82 10.78 -5.78
CA HIS A 160 20.78 10.88 -6.89
C HIS A 160 20.15 10.64 -8.28
N GLN A 161 19.01 9.94 -8.32
CA GLN A 161 18.28 9.59 -9.54
C GLN A 161 17.15 10.57 -9.85
N LEU A 162 16.75 11.40 -8.88
CA LEU A 162 15.66 12.35 -9.02
C LEU A 162 16.15 13.72 -9.47
N THR A 163 15.32 14.43 -10.24
CA THR A 163 15.63 15.79 -10.68
C THR A 163 15.83 16.74 -9.50
N VAL A 164 16.99 17.40 -9.45
CA VAL A 164 17.37 18.36 -8.40
C VAL A 164 16.45 19.58 -8.43
N GLY A 165 16.02 20.06 -7.26
CA GLY A 165 15.31 21.34 -7.11
C GLY A 165 13.82 21.34 -7.46
N ALA A 166 13.25 20.23 -7.93
CA ALA A 166 11.84 20.13 -8.28
C ALA A 166 10.98 19.39 -7.24
N ARG A 167 9.65 19.54 -7.33
CA ARG A 167 8.69 18.66 -6.63
C ARG A 167 9.00 17.21 -7.01
N LEU A 168 9.07 16.30 -6.02
CA LEU A 168 9.41 14.89 -6.27
C LEU A 168 8.49 14.28 -7.33
N GLU A 169 9.05 13.71 -8.39
CA GLU A 169 8.31 12.99 -9.44
C GLU A 169 7.73 11.67 -8.96
N VAL A 170 8.35 11.05 -7.94
CA VAL A 170 7.86 9.87 -7.24
C VAL A 170 7.50 10.19 -5.80
N THR A 171 6.43 9.58 -5.30
CA THR A 171 5.94 9.71 -3.92
C THR A 171 5.38 8.36 -3.48
N PHE A 172 4.91 8.24 -2.24
CA PHE A 172 4.20 7.05 -1.75
C PHE A 172 3.12 6.53 -2.73
N HIS A 173 2.40 7.44 -3.39
CA HIS A 173 1.41 7.08 -4.43
C HIS A 173 2.00 6.31 -5.63
N GLY A 174 3.32 6.39 -5.84
CA GLY A 174 4.04 5.66 -6.88
C GLY A 174 3.95 4.14 -6.74
N PHE A 175 3.70 3.60 -5.53
CA PHE A 175 3.46 2.17 -5.32
C PHE A 175 2.21 1.68 -6.04
N ARG A 176 1.13 2.47 -6.00
CA ARG A 176 -0.11 2.14 -6.73
C ARG A 176 0.12 2.09 -8.24
N GLY A 177 0.88 3.03 -8.78
CA GLY A 177 1.27 3.01 -10.18
C GLY A 177 2.15 1.81 -10.53
N ALA A 178 3.05 1.41 -9.64
CA ALA A 178 3.89 0.22 -9.81
C ALA A 178 3.05 -1.06 -9.79
N PHE A 179 2.14 -1.20 -8.83
CA PHE A 179 1.20 -2.32 -8.73
C PHE A 179 0.32 -2.45 -9.98
N LYS A 180 -0.27 -1.34 -10.46
CA LYS A 180 -1.03 -1.33 -11.71
C LYS A 180 -0.18 -1.78 -12.92
N ALA A 181 1.07 -1.32 -13.00
CA ALA A 181 1.97 -1.71 -14.08
C ALA A 181 2.38 -3.18 -14.02
N MET A 182 2.56 -3.73 -12.81
CA MET A 182 2.79 -5.17 -12.60
C MET A 182 1.61 -6.00 -13.12
N LEU A 183 0.37 -5.65 -12.75
CA LEU A 183 -0.82 -6.37 -13.23
C LEU A 183 -1.01 -6.25 -14.75
N GLY A 184 -0.68 -5.09 -15.33
CA GLY A 184 -0.74 -4.86 -16.77
C GLY A 184 0.39 -5.48 -17.58
N GLY A 185 1.34 -6.17 -16.93
CA GLY A 185 2.42 -6.88 -17.60
C GLY A 185 1.90 -8.05 -18.44
N SER A 186 2.44 -8.22 -19.65
CA SER A 186 2.04 -9.29 -20.58
C SER A 186 2.26 -10.71 -20.04
N GLU A 187 3.09 -10.85 -19.01
CA GLU A 187 3.37 -12.12 -18.34
C GLU A 187 2.14 -12.72 -17.63
N TYR A 188 1.31 -11.89 -16.99
CA TYR A 188 0.18 -12.35 -16.20
C TYR A 188 -1.11 -12.40 -17.00
N LYS A 189 -1.17 -11.71 -18.15
CA LYS A 189 -2.34 -11.65 -19.04
C LYS A 189 -3.64 -11.30 -18.30
N VAL A 190 -3.55 -10.48 -17.24
CA VAL A 190 -4.71 -10.06 -16.45
C VAL A 190 -5.61 -9.20 -17.32
N HIS A 191 -6.90 -9.55 -17.38
CA HIS A 191 -7.87 -8.80 -18.16
C HIS A 191 -7.95 -7.34 -17.65
N PRO A 192 -7.95 -6.31 -18.53
CA PRO A 192 -7.99 -4.90 -18.10
C PRO A 192 -9.09 -4.60 -17.10
N ASN A 193 -10.30 -5.13 -17.28
CA ASN A 193 -11.42 -4.91 -16.34
C ASN A 193 -11.14 -5.43 -14.93
N ILE A 194 -10.39 -6.52 -14.77
CA ILE A 194 -9.94 -7.02 -13.45
C ILE A 194 -8.95 -6.02 -12.84
N ILE A 195 -8.03 -5.48 -13.64
CA ILE A 195 -7.08 -4.44 -13.17
C ILE A 195 -7.85 -3.18 -12.74
N HIS A 196 -8.84 -2.75 -13.52
CA HIS A 196 -9.66 -1.58 -13.19
C HIS A 196 -10.44 -1.77 -11.90
N GLU A 197 -11.07 -2.95 -11.69
CA GLU A 197 -11.78 -3.31 -10.47
C GLU A 197 -10.82 -3.31 -9.26
N VAL A 198 -9.72 -4.08 -9.34
CA VAL A 198 -8.77 -4.27 -8.23
C VAL A 198 -8.02 -3.00 -7.90
N VAL A 199 -7.73 -2.13 -8.87
CA VAL A 199 -7.07 -0.85 -8.59
C VAL A 199 -8.12 0.19 -8.20
N GLY A 200 -9.38 0.10 -8.63
CA GLY A 200 -10.41 1.11 -8.37
C GLY A 200 -10.16 2.37 -9.20
N HIS A 201 -9.99 2.16 -10.51
CA HIS A 201 -10.01 3.22 -11.53
C HIS A 201 -11.40 3.28 -12.16
N GLU A 202 -11.87 4.49 -12.46
CA GLU A 202 -13.09 4.66 -13.25
C GLU A 202 -12.94 3.92 -14.59
N LYS A 203 -13.94 3.11 -14.95
CA LYS A 203 -14.03 2.44 -16.25
C LYS A 203 -14.33 3.54 -17.28
N GLU A 204 -13.47 3.70 -18.29
CA GLU A 204 -13.70 4.64 -19.39
C GLU A 204 -14.40 3.92 -20.56
N GLY A 205 -15.31 4.61 -21.26
CA GLY A 205 -15.93 4.10 -22.49
C GLY A 205 -17.09 3.10 -22.30
N MET A 206 -17.34 2.26 -23.31
CA MET A 206 -18.45 1.29 -23.33
C MET A 206 -18.35 0.22 -22.22
N ASP A 207 -17.16 -0.02 -21.66
CA ASP A 207 -16.92 -1.00 -20.59
C ASP A 207 -17.65 -0.67 -19.28
N ALA A 208 -17.98 0.61 -19.04
CA ALA A 208 -18.76 1.02 -17.87
C ALA A 208 -20.24 0.58 -17.94
N ILE A 209 -20.77 0.38 -19.16
CA ILE A 209 -22.20 0.09 -19.39
C ILE A 209 -22.48 -1.41 -19.32
N TYR A 210 -21.52 -2.26 -19.70
CA TYR A 210 -21.74 -3.70 -19.86
C TYR A 210 -21.03 -4.59 -18.82
N VAL A 211 -20.05 -4.06 -18.09
CA VAL A 211 -19.29 -4.84 -17.11
C VAL A 211 -19.70 -4.40 -15.72
N GLY A 212 -20.55 -5.20 -15.08
CA GLY A 212 -20.90 -5.05 -13.67
C GLY A 212 -19.67 -5.08 -12.75
N LYS A 213 -19.90 -4.99 -11.43
CA LYS A 213 -18.83 -5.19 -10.44
C LYS A 213 -18.28 -6.61 -10.60
N ILE A 214 -16.96 -6.74 -10.78
CA ILE A 214 -16.32 -8.06 -10.83
C ILE A 214 -16.05 -8.51 -9.39
N GLY A 215 -16.53 -9.70 -9.03
CA GLY A 215 -16.45 -10.20 -7.67
C GLY A 215 -15.05 -10.65 -7.24
N ILE A 216 -14.90 -10.92 -5.94
CA ILE A 216 -13.62 -11.39 -5.39
C ILE A 216 -13.26 -12.79 -5.90
N GLU A 217 -14.27 -13.61 -6.19
CA GLU A 217 -14.19 -14.94 -6.79
C GLU A 217 -13.53 -14.95 -8.17
N ASP A 218 -13.62 -13.85 -8.91
CA ASP A 218 -12.99 -13.69 -10.23
C ASP A 218 -11.66 -12.94 -10.12
N THR A 219 -11.62 -11.87 -9.32
CA THR A 219 -10.42 -11.03 -9.22
C THR A 219 -9.28 -11.71 -8.47
N TYR A 220 -9.55 -12.44 -7.39
CA TYR A 220 -8.51 -13.13 -6.60
C TYR A 220 -7.74 -14.19 -7.40
N PRO A 221 -8.38 -15.21 -8.02
CA PRO A 221 -7.63 -16.22 -8.77
C PRO A 221 -6.87 -15.61 -9.96
N ALA A 222 -7.39 -14.54 -10.57
CA ALA A 222 -6.74 -13.87 -11.67
C ALA A 222 -5.42 -13.19 -11.30
N ILE A 223 -5.27 -12.72 -10.05
CA ILE A 223 -4.08 -11.94 -9.66
C ILE A 223 -3.27 -12.53 -8.52
N ARG A 224 -3.76 -13.50 -7.73
CA ARG A 224 -3.10 -13.99 -6.50
C ARG A 224 -1.61 -14.32 -6.66
N ALA A 225 -1.22 -14.86 -7.82
CA ALA A 225 0.15 -15.27 -8.12
C ALA A 225 1.03 -14.15 -8.68
N CYS A 226 0.46 -12.98 -9.00
CA CYS A 226 1.20 -11.82 -9.50
C CYS A 226 2.23 -11.36 -8.47
N ARG A 227 3.40 -10.94 -8.95
CA ARG A 227 4.45 -10.34 -8.13
C ARG A 227 5.33 -9.39 -8.93
N HIS A 228 5.95 -8.44 -8.25
CA HIS A 228 6.98 -7.61 -8.85
C HIS A 228 8.23 -8.45 -9.10
N ARG A 229 8.50 -8.83 -10.35
CA ARG A 229 9.68 -9.62 -10.70
C ARG A 229 10.97 -8.91 -10.29
N GLY A 230 11.81 -9.60 -9.52
CA GLY A 230 13.09 -9.06 -9.04
C GLY A 230 12.97 -8.07 -7.88
N LEU A 231 11.76 -7.83 -7.34
CA LEU A 231 11.60 -7.07 -6.12
C LEU A 231 12.02 -7.91 -4.91
N ILE A 232 12.87 -7.33 -4.07
CA ILE A 232 13.40 -7.94 -2.86
C ILE A 232 13.02 -7.04 -1.69
N ILE A 233 12.21 -7.59 -0.78
CA ILE A 233 11.82 -6.94 0.47
C ILE A 233 12.41 -7.77 1.63
N PRO A 234 13.26 -7.20 2.48
CA PRO A 234 13.81 -7.91 3.63
C PRO A 234 12.68 -8.34 4.57
N PRO A 235 12.55 -9.63 4.94
CA PRO A 235 11.40 -10.11 5.72
C PRO A 235 11.32 -9.46 7.11
N ASN A 236 10.10 -9.24 7.60
CA ASN A 236 9.84 -8.75 8.96
C ASN A 236 9.69 -9.92 9.95
N ARG A 237 10.68 -10.82 9.96
CA ARG A 237 10.69 -11.93 10.91
C ARG A 237 11.31 -11.45 12.24
N HIS A 238 10.63 -11.78 13.33
CA HIS A 238 11.14 -11.66 14.68
C HIS A 238 12.02 -12.85 15.03
#